data_AF-A0A496PFU1-F1
#
_entry.id   AF-A0A496PFU1-F1
#
_cell.length_a   1.000
_cell.length_b   1.000
_cell.length_c   1.000
_cell.angle_alpha   90.00
_cell.angle_beta   90.00
_cell.angle_gamma   90.00
#
_symmetry.space_group_name_H-M   'P 1'
#
loop_
_entity.id
_entity.type
_entity.pdbx_description
1 polymer ?
#
loop_
_entity_poly.entity_id
_entity_poly.type
_entity_poly.pdbx_seq_one_letter_code
_entity_poly.pdbx_strand_id
1 'polypeptide(L)' 'MAWVMRRLEAPSCLAWAALVRPTSLVQRFLEPEEVANLVAFLASPLSSATNGAAVRADGGVLPTPL' A
#
# COMPACT_ATOMS: atom_id res chain seq x y z
N MET A 1 6.58 5.74 15.11
CA MET A 1 5.30 6.41 15.40
C MET A 1 5.18 7.82 14.78
N ALA A 2 6.28 8.52 14.50
CA ALA A 2 6.30 9.84 13.84
C ALA A 2 5.87 9.85 12.35
N TRP A 3 5.55 8.68 11.75
CA TRP A 3 5.25 8.56 10.32
C TRP A 3 3.77 8.85 9.98
N VAL A 4 2.86 8.78 10.96
CA VAL A 4 1.40 8.95 10.75
C VAL A 4 0.93 10.41 10.83
N MET A 5 1.72 11.33 11.37
CA MET A 5 1.29 12.72 11.66
C MET A 5 2.02 13.82 10.86
N ARG A 6 2.62 13.49 9.71
CA ARG A 6 3.22 14.51 8.81
C ARG A 6 2.34 14.79 7.59
N ARG A 7 1.03 14.91 7.80
CA ARG A 7 0.04 15.11 6.73
C ARG A 7 -0.25 16.58 6.39
N LEU A 8 0.39 17.57 7.05
CA LEU A 8 0.02 18.99 6.88
C LEU A 8 1.15 19.99 6.56
N GLU A 9 2.40 19.57 6.33
CA GLU A 9 3.51 20.54 6.13
C GLU A 9 4.48 20.19 4.97
N ALA A 10 3.96 19.88 3.78
CA ALA A 10 4.80 19.87 2.58
C ALA A 10 4.05 20.58 1.42
N PRO A 11 4.59 21.70 0.89
CA PRO A 11 3.98 22.43 -0.20
C PRO A 11 4.25 21.75 -1.56
N SER A 12 3.28 21.90 -2.46
CA SER A 12 3.29 21.57 -3.90
C SER A 12 3.18 20.09 -4.29
N CYS A 13 2.14 19.79 -5.06
CA CYS A 13 1.81 18.51 -5.69
C CYS A 13 2.96 17.84 -6.48
N LEU A 14 3.97 18.62 -6.89
CA LEU A 14 5.09 18.15 -7.71
C LEU A 14 6.11 17.33 -6.91
N ALA A 15 6.40 17.71 -5.66
CA ALA A 15 7.33 16.95 -4.81
C ALA A 15 6.73 15.60 -4.38
N TRP A 16 5.42 15.56 -4.15
CA TRP A 16 4.71 14.33 -3.79
C TRP A 16 4.67 13.32 -4.94
N ALA A 17 4.42 13.79 -6.17
CA ALA A 17 4.45 12.94 -7.36
C ALA A 17 5.84 12.33 -7.60
N ALA A 18 6.91 13.08 -7.33
CA ALA A 18 8.29 12.58 -7.48
C ALA A 18 8.66 11.47 -6.48
N LEU A 19 7.96 11.35 -5.34
CA LEU A 19 8.17 10.29 -4.36
C LEU A 19 7.46 8.99 -4.72
N VAL A 20 6.48 9.04 -5.63
CA VAL A 20 5.80 7.86 -6.13
C VAL A 20 6.76 7.05 -6.98
N ARG A 21 6.92 5.77 -6.63
CA ARG A 21 7.83 4.89 -7.34
C ARG A 21 7.33 4.68 -8.77
N PRO A 22 8.18 4.81 -9.80
CA PRO A 22 7.78 4.58 -11.19
C PRO A 22 7.23 3.17 -11.42
N THR A 23 7.69 2.18 -10.64
CA THR A 23 7.22 0.79 -10.73
C THR A 23 5.87 0.55 -10.05
N SER A 24 5.32 1.51 -9.30
CA SER A 24 3.97 1.39 -8.74
C SER A 24 2.95 1.30 -9.87
N LEU A 25 1.98 0.40 -9.80
CA LEU A 25 0.91 0.37 -10.78
C LEU A 25 -0.18 1.41 -10.47
N VAL A 26 -0.40 1.68 -9.17
CA VAL A 26 -1.46 2.58 -8.70
C VAL A 26 -1.04 4.06 -8.76
N GLN A 27 0.25 4.36 -8.90
CA GLN A 27 0.80 5.71 -9.14
C GLN A 27 0.36 6.78 -8.12
N ARG A 28 0.13 6.34 -6.88
CA ARG A 28 -0.09 7.19 -5.70
C ARG A 28 0.33 6.42 -4.46
N PHE A 29 0.37 7.12 -3.33
CA PHE A 29 0.48 6.45 -2.04
C PHE A 29 -0.82 5.72 -1.71
N LEU A 30 -0.68 4.58 -1.04
CA LEU A 30 -1.80 3.86 -0.46
C LEU A 30 -2.31 4.62 0.76
N GLU A 31 -3.62 4.66 0.91
CA GLU A 31 -4.24 5.06 2.16
C GLU A 31 -4.19 3.89 3.16
N PRO A 32 -4.09 4.17 4.49
CA PRO A 32 -4.02 3.12 5.51
C PRO A 32 -5.16 2.10 5.43
N GLU A 33 -6.35 2.55 5.04
CA GLU A 33 -7.55 1.74 4.90
C GLU A 33 -7.38 0.64 3.85
N GLU A 34 -6.61 0.87 2.78
CA GLU A 34 -6.37 -0.12 1.73
C GLU A 34 -5.57 -1.32 2.26
N VAL A 35 -4.59 -1.07 3.12
CA VAL A 35 -3.84 -2.13 3.82
C VAL A 35 -4.72 -2.81 4.87
N ALA A 36 -5.50 -2.03 5.63
CA ALA A 36 -6.40 -2.55 6.65
C ALA A 36 -7.47 -3.48 6.08
N ASN A 37 -8.02 -3.17 4.91
CA ASN A 37 -9.00 -4.01 4.23
C ASN A 37 -8.43 -5.38 3.84
N LEU A 38 -7.18 -5.43 3.36
CA LEU A 38 -6.52 -6.71 3.09
C LEU A 38 -6.35 -7.53 4.38
N VAL A 39 -5.90 -6.89 5.46
CA VAL A 39 -5.75 -7.55 6.77
C VAL A 39 -7.10 -8.06 7.27
N ALA A 40 -8.16 -7.26 7.17
CA ALA A 40 -9.51 -7.65 7.56
C ALA A 40 -10.01 -8.86 6.77
N PHE A 41 -9.77 -8.89 5.45
CA PHE A 41 -10.06 -10.06 4.62
C PHE A 41 -9.28 -11.28 5.10
N LEU A 42 -7.97 -11.15 5.31
CA LEU A 42 -7.10 -12.25 5.74
C LEU A 42 -7.45 -12.78 7.13
N ALA A 43 -7.94 -11.94 8.05
CA ALA A 43 -8.38 -12.34 9.39
C ALA A 43 -9.79 -12.97 9.40
N SER A 44 -10.53 -12.88 8.31
CA SER A 44 -11.90 -13.38 8.22
C SER A 44 -11.96 -14.87 7.83
N PRO A 45 -13.09 -15.56 8.05
CA PRO A 45 -13.29 -16.92 7.53
C PRO A 45 -13.23 -17.02 5.99
N LEU A 46 -13.37 -15.90 5.27
CA LEU A 46 -13.39 -15.86 3.80
C LEU A 46 -12.03 -16.23 3.19
N SER A 47 -10.94 -16.06 3.94
CA SER A 47 -9.57 -16.37 3.52
C SER A 47 -9.10 -17.75 3.98
N SER A 48 -9.99 -18.66 4.39
CA SER A 48 -9.63 -19.96 4.99
C SER A 48 -8.65 -20.82 4.16
N ALA A 49 -8.64 -20.66 2.84
CA ALA A 49 -7.71 -21.36 1.94
C ALA A 49 -6.36 -20.63 1.73
N THR A 50 -6.18 -19.42 2.27
CA THR A 50 -4.95 -18.63 2.15
C THR A 50 -4.07 -18.84 3.39
N ASN A 51 -3.05 -19.68 3.27
CA ASN A 51 -2.11 -19.97 4.36
C ASN A 51 -0.67 -20.07 3.83
N GLY A 52 0.31 -19.89 4.73
CA GLY A 52 1.73 -20.03 4.41
C GLY A 52 2.29 -19.03 3.39
N ALA A 53 1.52 -18.01 2.99
CA ALA A 53 1.87 -17.08 1.93
C ALA A 53 2.23 -15.68 2.46
N ALA A 54 3.15 -15.01 1.77
CA ALA A 54 3.41 -13.58 1.95
C ALA A 54 2.56 -12.77 0.96
N VAL A 55 1.42 -12.26 1.42
CA VAL A 55 0.49 -11.45 0.62
C VAL A 55 0.91 -9.98 0.64
N ARG A 56 0.97 -9.32 -0.53
CA ARG A 56 1.47 -7.95 -0.66
C ARG A 56 0.33 -6.94 -0.81
N ALA A 57 0.40 -5.84 -0.06
CA ALA A 57 -0.40 -4.63 -0.23
C ALA A 57 0.54 -3.44 -0.52
N ASP A 58 1.07 -3.39 -1.75
CA ASP A 58 2.10 -2.41 -2.15
C ASP A 58 1.70 -1.57 -3.37
N GLY A 59 0.49 -1.75 -3.90
CA GLY A 59 0.06 -1.09 -5.14
C GLY A 59 0.83 -1.54 -6.38
N GLY A 60 1.40 -2.76 -6.35
CA GLY A 60 2.10 -3.35 -7.49
C GLY A 60 3.52 -2.79 -7.70
N VAL A 61 4.13 -2.22 -6.67
CA VAL A 61 5.50 -1.67 -6.74
C VAL A 61 6.53 -2.75 -7.06
N LEU A 62 6.35 -3.95 -6.51
CA LEU A 62 7.17 -5.12 -6.84
C LEU A 62 6.62 -5.82 -8.07
N PRO A 63 7.31 -5.76 -9.23
CA PRO A 63 6.88 -6.49 -10.41
C PRO A 63 6.97 -7.98 -10.13
N THR A 64 5.88 -8.70 -10.44
CA THR A 64 5.87 -10.16 -10.37
C THR A 64 6.34 -10.66 -11.73
N PRO A 65 7.47 -11.40 -11.83
CA PRO A 65 7.86 -12.00 -13.09
C PRO A 65 6.79 -13.04 -13.45
N LEU A 66 6.29 -12.95 -14.69
CA LEU A 66 5.50 -14.00 -15.31
C LEU A 66 6.39 -15.17 -15.68
#